data_AF-A0A502EIL8-F1
#
_entry.id   AF-A0A502EIL8-F1
#
_cell.length_a   1.000
_cell.length_b   1.000
_cell.length_c   1.000
_cell.angle_alpha   90.00
_cell.angle_beta   90.00
_cell.angle_gamma   90.00
#
_symmetry.space_group_name_H-M   'P 1'
#
loop_
_entity.id
_entity.type
_entity.pdbx_description
1 polymer ?
#
loop_
_entity_poly.entity_id
_entity_poly.type
_entity_poly.pdbx_seq_one_letter_code
_entity_poly.pdbx_strand_id
1 'polypeptide(L)'
;MTKQHFKHVTLSFILIYIWILYNFFAYYNGSMSSLTLFFNFLAFVALATGVGILLLLLRITFFRKSKQFQLKNNFFYTFVGLFNLNLSIIWIISITMKMINLDFEGLSYVLGNVIIAIFILVDLYYFKEKPEIEIIKI
;
A
#
# COMPACT_ATOMS: atom_id res chain seq x y z
N MET A 1 -12.89 -5.78 14.72
CA MET A 1 -11.75 -6.70 14.65
C MET A 1 -10.88 -6.48 15.88
N THR A 2 -10.45 -7.52 16.60
CA THR A 2 -9.56 -7.31 17.75
C THR A 2 -8.17 -6.89 17.26
N LYS A 3 -7.46 -6.06 18.04
CA LYS A 3 -6.12 -5.54 17.68
C LYS A 3 -5.12 -6.66 17.34
N GLN A 4 -5.24 -7.82 18.00
CA GLN A 4 -4.44 -9.01 17.73
C GLN A 4 -4.78 -9.63 16.37
N HIS A 5 -6.06 -9.81 16.03
CA HIS A 5 -6.46 -10.32 14.71
C HIS A 5 -5.96 -9.45 13.58
N PHE A 6 -6.07 -8.13 13.72
CA PHE A 6 -5.57 -7.19 12.73
C PHE A 6 -4.06 -7.32 12.55
N LYS A 7 -3.28 -7.42 13.64
CA LYS A 7 -1.83 -7.64 13.59
C LYS A 7 -1.46 -8.95 12.88
N HIS A 8 -2.17 -10.04 13.16
CA HIS A 8 -1.92 -11.33 12.51
C HIS A 8 -2.24 -11.29 11.02
N VAL A 9 -3.36 -10.67 10.63
CA VAL A 9 -3.73 -10.51 9.22
C VAL A 9 -2.68 -9.67 8.47
N THR A 10 -2.25 -8.54 9.02
CA THR A 10 -1.16 -7.73 8.46
C THR A 10 0.12 -8.55 8.27
N LEU A 11 0.52 -9.34 9.27
CA LEU A 11 1.70 -10.20 9.19
C LEU A 11 1.57 -11.26 8.09
N SER A 12 0.40 -11.90 7.98
CA SER A 12 0.11 -12.84 6.89
C SER A 12 0.22 -12.17 5.52
N PHE A 13 -0.26 -10.94 5.36
CA PHE A 13 -0.10 -10.19 4.12
C PHE A 13 1.36 -9.87 3.80
N ILE A 14 2.17 -9.54 4.79
CA ILE A 14 3.61 -9.32 4.59
C ILE A 14 4.28 -10.60 4.05
N LEU A 15 3.95 -11.77 4.62
CA LEU A 15 4.49 -13.05 4.15
C LEU A 15 4.06 -13.36 2.71
N ILE A 16 2.78 -13.15 2.39
CA ILE A 16 2.26 -13.30 1.03
C ILE A 16 2.99 -12.36 0.07
N TYR A 17 3.24 -11.11 0.47
CA TYR A 17 3.95 -10.15 -0.36
C TYR A 17 5.42 -10.50 -0.57
N ILE A 18 6.11 -11.07 0.42
CA ILE A 18 7.46 -11.63 0.24
C ILE A 18 7.44 -12.76 -0.80
N TRP A 19 6.45 -13.66 -0.73
CA TRP A 19 6.29 -14.74 -1.71
C TRP A 19 6.01 -14.20 -3.12
N ILE A 20 5.12 -13.20 -3.25
CA ILE A 20 4.82 -12.55 -4.52
C ILE A 20 6.07 -11.88 -5.09
N LEU A 21 6.86 -11.18 -4.27
CA LEU A 21 8.12 -10.57 -4.68
C LEU A 21 9.07 -11.61 -5.27
N TYR A 22 9.29 -12.71 -4.56
CA TYR A 22 10.15 -13.78 -5.02
C TYR A 22 9.70 -14.34 -6.38
N ASN A 23 8.41 -14.65 -6.51
CA ASN A 23 7.87 -15.20 -7.76
C ASN A 23 7.94 -14.19 -8.91
N PHE A 24 7.63 -12.91 -8.66
CA PHE A 24 7.71 -11.87 -9.69
C PHE A 24 9.08 -11.82 -10.34
N PHE A 25 10.16 -11.79 -9.54
CA PHE A 25 11.53 -11.74 -10.06
C PHE A 25 12.02 -13.09 -10.61
N ALA A 26 11.58 -14.21 -10.03
CA ALA A 26 11.88 -15.54 -10.58
C ALA A 26 11.31 -15.72 -11.99
N TYR A 27 10.06 -15.30 -12.21
CA TYR A 27 9.41 -15.35 -13.52
C TYR A 27 9.98 -14.33 -14.51
N TYR A 28 10.39 -13.14 -14.04
CA TYR A 28 10.96 -12.12 -14.92
C TYR A 28 12.27 -12.58 -15.58
N ASN A 29 13.08 -13.39 -14.89
CA ASN A 29 14.29 -13.98 -15.46
C ASN A 29 14.02 -15.07 -16.52
N GLY A 30 12.76 -15.45 -16.75
CA GLY A 30 12.33 -16.32 -17.85
C GLY A 30 11.97 -15.53 -19.12
N SER A 31 12.28 -16.10 -20.28
CA SER A 31 12.07 -15.54 -21.65
C SER A 31 10.74 -14.82 -21.89
N MET A 32 10.72 -13.83 -22.80
CA MET A 32 9.65 -13.10 -23.54
C MET A 32 8.36 -12.64 -22.79
N SER A 33 7.92 -13.36 -21.77
CA SER A 33 6.85 -13.01 -20.82
C SER A 33 7.16 -11.81 -19.93
N SER A 34 8.44 -11.43 -19.82
CA SER A 34 8.92 -10.32 -18.99
C SER A 34 8.36 -8.95 -19.39
N LEU A 35 8.12 -8.73 -20.69
CA LEU A 35 7.58 -7.45 -21.19
C LEU A 35 6.09 -7.28 -20.83
N THR A 36 5.29 -8.35 -20.97
CA THR A 36 3.88 -8.35 -20.57
C THR A 36 3.74 -8.21 -19.05
N LEU A 37 4.60 -8.91 -18.29
CA LEU A 37 4.65 -8.78 -16.83
C LEU A 37 4.95 -7.33 -16.41
N PHE A 38 5.83 -6.66 -17.14
CA PHE A 38 6.21 -5.27 -16.91
C PHE A 38 5.05 -4.28 -17.17
N PHE A 39 4.35 -4.39 -18.31
CA PHE A 39 3.20 -3.51 -18.58
C PHE A 39 2.04 -3.75 -17.60
N ASN A 40 1.79 -5.01 -17.23
CA ASN A 40 0.81 -5.33 -16.20
C ASN A 40 1.19 -4.69 -14.86
N PHE A 41 2.47 -4.77 -14.49
CA PHE A 41 2.97 -4.12 -13.28
C PHE A 41 2.77 -2.60 -13.31
N LEU A 42 3.07 -1.92 -14.41
CA LEU A 42 2.81 -0.48 -14.58
C LEU A 42 1.32 -0.13 -14.42
N ALA A 43 0.44 -0.93 -15.01
CA ALA A 43 -1.01 -0.73 -14.86
C ALA A 43 -1.45 -0.87 -13.39
N PHE A 44 -0.94 -1.88 -12.67
CA PHE A 44 -1.22 -2.05 -11.24
C PHE A 44 -0.63 -0.93 -10.38
N VAL A 45 0.55 -0.41 -10.73
CA VAL A 45 1.15 0.77 -10.09
C VAL A 45 0.22 1.97 -10.20
N ALA A 46 -0.26 2.29 -11.42
CA ALA A 46 -1.15 3.42 -11.64
C ALA A 46 -2.50 3.25 -10.91
N LEU A 47 -3.10 2.06 -10.96
CA LEU A 47 -4.33 1.76 -10.23
C LEU A 47 -4.16 1.89 -8.71
N ALA A 48 -3.07 1.35 -8.16
CA ALA A 48 -2.76 1.44 -6.74
C ALA A 48 -2.57 2.89 -6.28
N THR A 49 -1.89 3.70 -7.08
CA THR A 49 -1.73 5.14 -6.82
C THR A 49 -3.09 5.83 -6.79
N GLY A 50 -3.95 5.59 -7.79
CA GLY A 50 -5.28 6.18 -7.87
C GLY A 50 -6.16 5.83 -6.67
N VAL A 51 -6.22 4.55 -6.31
CA VAL A 51 -6.96 4.06 -5.13
C VAL A 51 -6.39 4.65 -3.83
N GLY A 52 -5.05 4.73 -3.73
CA GLY A 52 -4.37 5.34 -2.59
C GLY A 52 -4.71 6.82 -2.43
N ILE A 53 -4.66 7.60 -3.50
CA ILE A 53 -5.05 9.02 -3.51
C ILE A 53 -6.50 9.18 -3.05
N LEU A 54 -7.42 8.36 -3.58
CA LEU A 54 -8.83 8.40 -3.17
C LEU A 54 -8.98 8.14 -1.67
N LEU A 55 -8.27 7.16 -1.11
CA LEU A 55 -8.30 6.88 0.33
C LEU A 55 -7.68 8.00 1.16
N LEU A 56 -6.62 8.64 0.70
CA LEU A 56 -6.05 9.82 1.36
C LEU A 56 -7.04 11.00 1.34
N LEU A 57 -7.74 11.21 0.24
CA LEU A 57 -8.79 12.23 0.17
C LEU A 57 -9.93 11.92 1.14
N LEU A 58 -10.41 10.68 1.19
CA LEU A 58 -11.42 10.25 2.18
C LEU A 58 -10.93 10.45 3.62
N ARG A 59 -9.66 10.12 3.89
CA ARG A 59 -9.01 10.34 5.18
C ARG A 59 -9.04 11.81 5.59
N ILE A 60 -8.66 12.70 4.67
CA ILE A 60 -8.56 14.14 4.92
C ILE A 60 -9.93 14.81 4.97
N THR A 61 -10.93 14.36 4.22
CA THR A 61 -12.25 15.02 4.11
C THR A 61 -13.27 14.48 5.09
N PHE A 62 -13.56 13.18 5.05
CA PHE A 62 -14.67 12.55 5.77
C PHE A 62 -14.26 11.97 7.12
N PHE A 63 -13.06 11.39 7.21
CA PHE A 63 -12.59 10.70 8.41
C PHE A 63 -11.70 11.60 9.29
N ARG A 64 -12.11 12.85 9.54
CA ARG A 64 -11.41 13.77 10.45
C ARG A 64 -11.68 13.44 11.93
N LYS A 65 -10.68 13.68 12.78
CA LYS A 65 -10.68 13.70 14.27
C LYS A 65 -11.43 12.57 15.01
N SER A 66 -12.76 12.48 14.96
CA SER A 66 -13.54 11.44 15.68
C SER A 66 -13.65 10.15 14.88
N LYS A 67 -13.85 10.22 13.56
CA LYS A 67 -14.07 9.04 12.71
C LYS A 67 -12.78 8.35 12.27
N GLN A 68 -11.62 8.81 12.74
CA GLN A 68 -10.31 8.26 12.35
C GLN A 68 -10.20 6.78 12.70
N PHE A 69 -10.76 6.39 13.84
CA PHE A 69 -10.74 5.01 14.33
C PHE A 69 -11.45 4.04 13.37
N GLN A 70 -12.54 4.47 12.74
CA GLN A 70 -13.30 3.63 11.80
C GLN A 70 -12.51 3.33 10.54
N LEU A 71 -11.79 4.31 9.99
CA LEU A 71 -10.97 4.12 8.80
C LEU A 71 -9.70 3.32 9.11
N LYS A 72 -9.03 3.56 10.25
CA LYS A 72 -7.83 2.81 10.65
C LYS A 72 -8.11 1.33 10.90
N ASN A 73 -9.30 1.02 11.40
CA ASN A 73 -9.76 -0.37 11.58
C ASN A 73 -10.37 -0.97 10.32
N ASN A 74 -10.41 -0.23 9.21
CA ASN A 74 -10.86 -0.76 7.94
C ASN A 74 -9.72 -1.55 7.28
N PHE A 75 -9.93 -2.85 7.10
CA PHE A 75 -8.98 -3.75 6.44
C PHE A 75 -8.51 -3.20 5.08
N PHE A 76 -9.41 -2.60 4.30
CA PHE A 76 -9.09 -2.07 2.97
C PHE A 76 -8.06 -0.92 3.04
N TYR A 77 -8.16 -0.05 4.05
CA TYR A 77 -7.21 1.05 4.22
C TYR A 77 -5.79 0.53 4.49
N THR A 78 -5.67 -0.48 5.34
CA THR A 78 -4.40 -1.17 5.64
C THR A 78 -3.87 -1.95 4.46
N PHE A 79 -4.74 -2.69 3.78
CA PHE A 79 -4.41 -3.43 2.58
C PHE A 79 -3.81 -2.52 1.51
N VAL A 80 -4.43 -1.35 1.24
CA VAL A 80 -3.93 -0.40 0.25
C VAL A 80 -2.56 0.16 0.65
N GLY A 81 -2.34 0.47 1.93
CA GLY A 81 -1.03 0.92 2.42
C GLY A 81 0.08 -0.12 2.17
N LEU A 82 -0.18 -1.40 2.51
CA LEU A 82 0.77 -2.48 2.29
C LEU A 82 0.95 -2.82 0.80
N PHE A 83 -0.10 -2.72 -0.01
CA PHE A 83 -0.05 -2.96 -1.44
C PHE A 83 0.80 -1.90 -2.15
N ASN A 84 0.61 -0.62 -1.82
CA ASN A 84 1.44 0.47 -2.32
C ASN A 84 2.92 0.30 -1.91
N LEU A 85 3.17 -0.17 -0.68
CA LEU A 85 4.52 -0.50 -0.22
C LEU A 85 5.13 -1.63 -1.05
N ASN A 86 4.38 -2.71 -1.31
CA ASN A 86 4.85 -3.84 -2.09
C ASN A 86 5.25 -3.42 -3.52
N LEU A 87 4.40 -2.65 -4.20
CA LEU A 87 4.69 -2.14 -5.53
C LEU A 87 5.92 -1.21 -5.55
N SER A 88 6.08 -0.40 -4.50
CA SER A 88 7.27 0.45 -4.34
C SER A 88 8.55 -0.40 -4.21
N ILE A 89 8.49 -1.49 -3.45
CA ILE A 89 9.62 -2.43 -3.30
C ILE A 89 9.95 -3.11 -4.63
N ILE A 90 8.94 -3.62 -5.36
CA ILE A 90 9.14 -4.20 -6.70
C ILE A 90 9.86 -3.20 -7.61
N TRP A 91 9.42 -1.93 -7.59
CA TRP A 91 10.03 -0.91 -8.43
C TRP A 91 11.49 -0.63 -8.07
N ILE A 92 11.81 -0.46 -6.78
CA ILE A 92 13.18 -0.21 -6.30
C ILE A 92 14.12 -1.35 -6.70
N ILE A 93 13.69 -2.60 -6.50
CA ILE A 93 14.48 -3.77 -6.92
C ILE A 93 14.66 -3.77 -8.43
N SER A 94 13.61 -3.48 -9.20
CA SER A 94 13.66 -3.46 -10.66
C SER A 94 14.61 -2.38 -11.21
N ILE A 95 14.66 -1.18 -10.61
CA ILE A 95 15.68 -0.16 -10.92
C ILE A 95 17.08 -0.69 -10.61
N THR A 96 17.26 -1.31 -9.43
CA THR A 96 18.57 -1.76 -8.94
C THR A 96 19.15 -2.85 -9.85
N MET A 97 18.27 -3.72 -10.37
CA MET A 97 18.60 -4.76 -11.35
C MET A 97 18.70 -4.22 -12.78
N LYS A 98 18.55 -2.90 -13.01
CA LYS A 98 18.53 -2.25 -14.33
C LYS A 98 17.49 -2.83 -15.30
N MET A 99 16.40 -3.36 -14.76
CA MET A 99 15.28 -3.91 -15.54
C MET A 99 14.39 -2.80 -16.10
N ILE A 100 14.41 -1.62 -15.46
CA ILE A 100 13.59 -0.47 -15.82
C ILE A 100 14.52 0.75 -15.87
N ASN A 101 14.44 1.52 -16.94
CA ASN A 101 15.08 2.83 -17.02
C ASN A 101 14.24 3.86 -16.25
N LEU A 102 14.96 4.73 -15.54
CA LEU A 102 14.37 5.68 -14.61
C LEU A 102 13.92 6.93 -15.39
N ASP A 103 12.81 6.80 -16.10
CA ASP A 103 12.21 7.90 -16.85
C ASP A 103 11.33 8.77 -15.92
N PHE A 104 11.22 10.05 -16.24
CA PHE A 104 10.59 11.06 -15.37
C PHE A 104 9.11 10.75 -15.06
N GLU A 105 8.39 10.20 -16.04
CA GLU A 105 6.98 9.81 -15.88
C GLU A 105 6.84 8.61 -14.92
N GLY A 106 7.65 7.57 -15.11
CA GLY A 106 7.65 6.38 -14.25
C GLY A 106 8.03 6.70 -12.80
N LEU A 107 8.96 7.65 -12.61
CA LEU A 107 9.37 8.10 -11.29
C LEU A 107 8.22 8.72 -10.48
N SER A 108 7.35 9.49 -11.14
CA SER A 108 6.25 10.19 -10.48
C SER A 108 5.24 9.23 -9.81
N TYR A 109 4.86 8.16 -10.51
CA TYR A 109 3.94 7.14 -9.98
C TYR A 109 4.53 6.38 -8.78
N VAL A 110 5.83 6.12 -8.82
CA VAL A 110 6.54 5.37 -7.79
C VAL A 110 6.68 6.20 -6.53
N LEU A 111 7.08 7.46 -6.67
CA LEU A 111 7.11 8.40 -5.57
C LEU A 111 5.71 8.55 -4.96
N GLY A 112 4.66 8.57 -5.80
CA GLY A 112 3.27 8.53 -5.36
C GLY A 112 2.97 7.33 -4.45
N ASN A 113 3.27 6.12 -4.90
CA ASN A 113 3.05 4.90 -4.11
C ASN A 113 3.86 4.88 -2.80
N VAL A 114 5.11 5.36 -2.82
CA VAL A 114 5.95 5.47 -1.63
C VAL A 114 5.33 6.46 -0.63
N ILE A 115 4.91 7.64 -1.09
CA ILE A 115 4.30 8.67 -0.25
C ILE A 115 2.99 8.14 0.36
N ILE A 116 2.14 7.51 -0.45
CA ILE A 116 0.87 6.91 0.00
C ILE A 116 1.13 5.83 1.04
N ALA A 117 2.06 4.91 0.78
CA ALA A 117 2.41 3.84 1.69
C ALA A 117 2.90 4.38 3.03
N ILE A 118 3.87 5.32 3.01
CA ILE A 118 4.40 5.96 4.22
C ILE A 118 3.27 6.66 4.98
N PHE A 119 2.44 7.45 4.29
CA PHE A 119 1.36 8.17 4.94
C PHE A 119 0.38 7.22 5.65
N ILE A 120 -0.09 6.18 4.96
CA ILE A 120 -1.06 5.23 5.52
C ILE A 120 -0.45 4.45 6.68
N LEU A 121 0.81 4.00 6.57
CA LEU A 121 1.47 3.24 7.64
C LEU A 121 1.75 4.12 8.86
N VAL A 122 2.26 5.34 8.68
CA VAL A 122 2.43 6.29 9.77
C VAL A 122 1.09 6.61 10.42
N ASP A 123 0.04 6.81 9.61
CA ASP A 123 -1.32 7.02 10.11
C ASP A 123 -1.81 5.85 10.98
N LEU A 124 -1.60 4.61 10.55
CA LEU A 124 -2.00 3.42 11.29
C LEU A 124 -1.23 3.21 12.60
N TYR A 125 0.10 3.40 12.58
CA TYR A 125 0.96 3.00 13.70
C TYR A 125 1.36 4.13 14.65
N TYR A 126 1.46 5.37 14.17
CA TYR A 126 2.01 6.48 14.97
C TYR A 126 0.93 7.35 15.62
N PHE A 127 -0.17 7.62 14.91
CA PHE A 127 -1.22 8.50 15.43
C PHE A 127 -2.14 7.75 16.39
N LYS A 128 -2.06 8.08 17.69
CA LYS A 128 -2.91 7.50 18.74
C LYS A 128 -4.40 7.64 18.41
N GLU A 129 -5.11 6.54 18.52
CA GLU A 129 -6.56 6.48 18.47
C GLU A 129 -7.12 7.23 19.68
N LYS A 130 -7.91 8.27 19.45
CA LYS A 130 -8.82 8.76 20.48
C LYS A 130 -10.09 7.92 20.35
N PRO A 131 -10.46 7.10 21.34
CA PRO A 131 -11.75 6.41 21.28
C PRO A 131 -12.85 7.46 21.18
N GLU A 132 -13.87 7.20 20.36
CA GLU A 132 -15.13 7.93 20.47
C GLU A 132 -15.63 7.67 21.89
N ILE A 133 -15.61 8.70 22.73
CA ILE A 133 -16.29 8.66 24.02
C ILE A 133 -17.76 8.59 23.65
N GLU A 134 -18.34 7.39 23.65
CA GLU A 134 -19.79 7.24 23.78
C GLU A 134 -20.15 7.91 25.09
N ILE A 135 -20.63 9.15 25.01
CA ILE A 135 -21.35 9.77 26.10
C ILE A 135 -22.62 8.95 26.22
N ILE A 136 -22.56 7.90 27.03
CA ILE A 136 -23.72 7.18 27.52
C ILE A 136 -24.52 8.22 28.29
N LYS A 137 -25.52 8.80 27.64
CA LYS A 137 -26.56 9.57 28.31
C LYS A 137 -27.43 8.55 29.04
N ILE A 138 -27.17 8.33 30.33
CA ILE A 138 -28.12 7.74 31.28
C ILE A 138 -28.24 8.72 32.43
#